data_AF-A0A7V3D634-F1
#
_entry.id   AF-A0A7V3D634-F1
#
_cell.length_a   1.000
_cell.length_b   1.000
_cell.length_c   1.000
_cell.angle_alpha   90.00
_cell.angle_beta   90.00
_cell.angle_gamma   90.00
#
_symmetry.space_group_name_H-M   'P 1'
#
loop_
_entity.id
_entity.type
_entity.pdbx_description
1 polymer ?
#
loop_
_entity_poly.entity_id
_entity_poly.type
_entity_poly.pdbx_seq_one_letter_code
_entity_poly.pdbx_strand_id
1 'polypeptide(L)'
;MTELEVEKDALARERATLRQERAEVLRLFPDFRIDQIKPEKDDDKRLKEKLDRRARYLNAQADFDKKEADHNRRIGRLLAYQAALVGLRDVKVVVCGLTWQSGQRLDGAGPVSQMLDALPFGSPLWFQTYTPVTGRVWTGLFRDADNNGTMEFAPVGETLPAGNWSPEVNFLSWQPRAGAATASIPPNTRMRVSLQWYEAHDPDYAKAGEDQYPEPLAQLGLTLVRQLDPAGTRQPADDLIVAGRALGRPQRVHVNNRGATYELVMELPVTTAGRYGLMVTGMAPRGIHPAGADTIPASRKSQELRLRLFVETITGEGQVVLSGYRSDEGTTGWPADAGRIVVVGAADDSGKAQPYSPAGSAYNVALRRKPDLLYPDRLGLAGSKTSGGSSLSAGLAAGHAAALLSGRESPVNVLRQLLQRR
;
A
#
# COMPACT_ATOMS: atom_id res chain seq x y z
N MET A 1 -3.84 25.24 -23.50
CA MET A 1 -4.80 25.91 -24.40
C MET A 1 -4.08 26.67 -25.51
N THR A 2 -2.99 27.39 -25.19
CA THR A 2 -2.16 28.13 -26.13
C THR A 2 -1.74 27.37 -27.39
N GLU A 3 -1.33 26.10 -27.30
CA GLU A 3 -0.92 25.32 -28.49
C GLU A 3 -2.07 25.04 -29.47
N LEU A 4 -3.26 24.70 -28.98
CA LEU A 4 -4.43 24.43 -29.83
C LEU A 4 -4.97 25.72 -30.46
N GLU A 5 -4.87 26.85 -29.77
CA GLU A 5 -5.24 28.16 -30.33
C GLU A 5 -4.29 28.56 -31.46
N VAL A 6 -2.97 28.35 -31.28
CA VAL A 6 -1.97 28.58 -32.34
C VAL A 6 -2.21 27.67 -33.55
N GLU A 7 -2.51 26.39 -33.33
CA GLU A 7 -2.83 25.44 -34.40
C GLU A 7 -4.11 25.84 -35.15
N LYS A 8 -5.15 26.29 -34.41
CA LYS A 8 -6.38 26.83 -34.99
C LYS A 8 -6.12 28.05 -35.88
N ASP A 9 -5.29 28.98 -35.41
CA ASP A 9 -4.93 30.17 -36.18
C ASP A 9 -4.07 29.85 -37.40
N ALA A 10 -3.19 28.84 -37.30
CA ALA A 10 -2.45 28.32 -38.44
C ALA A 10 -3.39 27.70 -39.49
N LEU A 11 -4.34 26.86 -39.07
CA LEU A 11 -5.36 26.28 -39.96
C LEU A 11 -6.25 27.37 -40.57
N ALA A 12 -6.61 28.41 -39.83
CA ALA A 12 -7.39 29.53 -40.35
C ALA A 12 -6.65 30.27 -41.47
N ARG A 13 -5.34 30.49 -41.31
CA ARG A 13 -4.47 31.09 -42.34
C ARG A 13 -4.33 30.18 -43.56
N GLU A 14 -4.04 28.89 -43.36
CA GLU A 14 -3.93 27.89 -44.44
C GLU A 14 -5.24 27.79 -45.24
N ARG A 15 -6.40 27.80 -44.56
CA ARG A 15 -7.73 27.82 -45.19
C ARG A 15 -7.95 29.06 -46.03
N ALA A 16 -7.48 30.23 -45.58
CA ALA A 16 -7.58 31.47 -46.34
C ALA A 16 -6.76 31.40 -47.64
N THR A 17 -5.54 30.87 -47.57
CA THR A 17 -4.68 30.63 -48.75
C THR A 17 -5.32 29.66 -49.73
N LEU A 18 -5.81 28.51 -49.26
CA LEU A 18 -6.50 27.53 -50.12
C LEU A 18 -7.76 28.09 -50.79
N ARG A 19 -8.49 29.00 -50.12
CA ARG A 19 -9.64 29.68 -50.74
C ARG A 19 -9.22 30.59 -51.90
N GLN A 20 -8.09 31.28 -51.77
CA GLN A 20 -7.54 32.09 -52.85
C GLN A 20 -7.09 31.19 -54.02
N GLU A 21 -6.33 30.14 -53.73
CA GLU A 21 -5.88 29.17 -54.75
C GLU A 21 -7.06 28.49 -55.45
N ARG A 22 -8.12 28.13 -54.71
CA ARG A 22 -9.35 27.58 -55.28
C ARG A 22 -9.98 28.53 -56.29
N ALA A 23 -10.07 29.82 -55.95
CA ALA A 23 -10.64 30.82 -56.85
C ALA A 23 -9.81 30.95 -58.14
N GLU A 24 -8.48 30.89 -58.03
CA GLU A 24 -7.59 30.91 -59.20
C GLU A 24 -7.73 29.65 -60.05
N VAL A 25 -7.80 28.47 -59.43
CA VAL A 25 -8.02 27.19 -60.13
C VAL A 25 -9.37 27.24 -60.87
N LEU A 26 -10.45 27.68 -60.22
CA LEU A 26 -11.77 27.84 -60.85
C LEU A 26 -11.73 28.85 -62.01
N ARG A 27 -10.95 29.93 -61.91
CA ARG A 27 -10.77 30.89 -63.02
C ARG A 27 -10.05 30.26 -64.22
N LEU A 28 -9.09 29.37 -63.99
CA LEU A 28 -8.35 28.68 -65.06
C LEU A 28 -9.17 27.57 -65.73
N PHE A 29 -10.24 27.13 -65.07
CA PHE A 29 -11.07 25.98 -65.39
C PHE A 29 -12.57 26.30 -65.23
N PRO A 30 -13.13 27.24 -66.03
CA PRO A 30 -14.53 27.65 -65.90
C PRO A 30 -15.52 26.53 -66.29
N ASP A 31 -15.13 25.62 -67.18
CA ASP A 31 -15.96 24.49 -67.61
C ASP A 31 -15.64 23.24 -66.77
N PHE A 32 -16.60 22.80 -65.96
CA PHE A 32 -16.46 21.70 -64.99
C PHE A 32 -16.26 20.30 -65.58
N ARG A 33 -16.14 20.13 -66.91
CA ARG A 33 -16.01 18.81 -67.58
C ARG A 33 -14.56 18.44 -67.94
N ILE A 34 -13.60 18.82 -67.11
CA ILE A 34 -12.17 18.61 -67.37
C ILE A 34 -11.76 17.14 -67.28
N ASP A 35 -12.52 16.34 -66.53
CA ASP A 35 -12.24 14.91 -66.37
C ASP A 35 -12.40 14.13 -67.69
N GLN A 36 -12.88 14.79 -68.76
CA GLN A 36 -12.99 14.24 -70.11
C GLN A 36 -11.90 14.75 -71.08
N ILE A 37 -11.06 15.72 -70.69
CA ILE A 37 -10.01 16.26 -71.54
C ILE A 37 -8.79 15.32 -71.47
N LYS A 38 -8.70 14.39 -72.42
CA LYS A 38 -7.47 13.62 -72.64
C LYS A 38 -6.43 14.53 -73.28
N PRO A 39 -5.20 14.63 -72.75
CA PRO A 39 -4.15 15.39 -73.41
C PRO A 39 -3.84 14.73 -74.76
N GLU A 40 -4.18 15.40 -75.86
CA GLU A 40 -3.62 15.05 -77.18
C GLU A 40 -2.12 15.35 -77.17
N LYS A 41 -1.36 14.52 -77.90
CA LYS A 41 0.09 14.36 -77.77
C LYS A 41 0.88 15.68 -77.77
N ASP A 42 1.66 15.84 -76.70
CA ASP A 42 2.89 16.62 -76.50
C ASP A 42 2.95 18.16 -76.58
N ASP A 43 2.01 18.91 -77.15
CA ASP A 43 2.30 20.34 -77.39
C ASP A 43 1.65 21.37 -76.44
N ASP A 44 0.71 21.01 -75.57
CA ASP A 44 0.08 22.00 -74.70
C ASP A 44 0.71 22.09 -73.30
N LYS A 45 1.97 22.59 -73.26
CA LYS A 45 2.72 22.88 -72.02
C LYS A 45 1.87 23.68 -71.01
N ARG A 46 1.01 24.59 -71.50
CA ARG A 46 0.12 25.40 -70.65
C ARG A 46 -0.97 24.56 -69.99
N LEU A 47 -1.54 23.58 -70.70
CA LEU A 47 -2.52 22.67 -70.14
C LEU A 47 -1.90 21.80 -69.02
N LYS A 48 -0.68 21.29 -69.24
CA LYS A 48 0.06 20.52 -68.23
C LYS A 48 0.29 21.34 -66.95
N GLU A 49 0.76 22.57 -67.08
CA GLU A 49 0.96 23.47 -65.93
C GLU A 49 -0.34 23.74 -65.15
N LYS A 50 -1.47 23.92 -65.85
CA LYS A 50 -2.79 24.07 -65.21
C LYS A 50 -3.22 22.80 -64.48
N LEU A 51 -3.03 21.62 -65.09
CA LEU A 51 -3.35 20.32 -64.46
C LEU A 51 -2.46 20.07 -63.24
N ASP A 52 -1.17 20.34 -63.31
CA ASP A 52 -0.23 20.22 -62.19
C ASP A 52 -0.59 21.18 -61.06
N ARG A 53 -1.09 22.39 -61.36
CA ARG A 53 -1.59 23.34 -60.36
C ARG A 53 -2.87 22.83 -59.70
N ARG A 54 -3.81 22.27 -60.46
CA ARG A 54 -5.02 21.62 -59.92
C ARG A 54 -4.64 20.45 -59.01
N ALA A 55 -3.74 19.58 -59.45
CA ALA A 55 -3.28 18.44 -58.67
C ALA A 55 -2.61 18.88 -57.36
N ARG A 56 -1.75 19.90 -57.40
CA ARG A 56 -1.16 20.49 -56.18
C ARG A 56 -2.20 21.05 -55.23
N TYR A 57 -3.17 21.81 -55.75
CA TYR A 57 -4.28 22.32 -54.95
C TYR A 57 -5.10 21.19 -54.31
N LEU A 58 -5.45 20.14 -55.08
CA LEU A 58 -6.21 18.99 -54.56
C LEU A 58 -5.45 18.24 -53.46
N ASN A 59 -4.14 18.04 -53.63
CA ASN A 59 -3.31 17.42 -52.61
C ASN A 59 -3.21 18.30 -51.35
N ALA A 60 -2.98 19.61 -51.52
CA ALA A 60 -2.93 20.55 -50.41
C ALA A 60 -4.27 20.65 -49.66
N GLN A 61 -5.39 20.61 -50.39
CA GLN A 61 -6.72 20.54 -49.79
C GLN A 61 -6.93 19.25 -49.00
N ALA A 62 -6.53 18.10 -49.54
CA ALA A 62 -6.65 16.81 -48.85
C ALA A 62 -5.78 16.76 -47.57
N ASP A 63 -4.56 17.29 -47.62
CA ASP A 63 -3.70 17.43 -46.44
C ASP A 63 -4.30 18.38 -45.40
N PHE A 64 -4.85 19.51 -45.84
CA PHE A 64 -5.56 20.44 -44.96
C PHE A 64 -6.76 19.78 -44.28
N ASP A 65 -7.62 19.08 -45.03
CA ASP A 65 -8.80 18.40 -44.49
C ASP A 65 -8.39 17.34 -43.45
N LYS A 66 -7.28 16.63 -43.69
CA LYS A 66 -6.69 15.69 -42.73
C LYS A 66 -6.24 16.40 -41.44
N LYS A 67 -5.50 17.51 -41.57
CA LYS A 67 -5.05 18.31 -40.42
C LYS A 67 -6.24 18.90 -39.64
N GLU A 68 -7.24 19.44 -40.32
CA GLU A 68 -8.47 19.97 -39.71
C GLU A 68 -9.23 18.85 -38.96
N ALA A 69 -9.34 17.66 -39.54
CA ALA A 69 -9.94 16.50 -38.88
C ALA A 69 -9.14 16.00 -37.66
N ASP A 70 -7.81 15.98 -37.73
CA ASP A 70 -6.93 15.64 -36.60
C ASP A 70 -7.05 16.67 -35.47
N HIS A 71 -7.06 17.96 -35.80
CA HIS A 71 -7.24 19.05 -34.85
C HIS A 71 -8.61 18.99 -34.16
N ASN A 72 -9.69 18.77 -34.93
CA ASN A 72 -11.04 18.60 -34.38
C ASN A 72 -11.13 17.38 -33.46
N ARG A 73 -10.46 16.26 -33.79
CA ARG A 73 -10.35 15.10 -32.89
C ARG A 73 -9.61 15.44 -31.59
N ARG A 74 -8.56 16.25 -31.64
CA ARG A 74 -7.85 16.73 -30.43
C ARG A 74 -8.72 17.63 -29.58
N ILE A 75 -9.41 18.61 -30.18
CA ILE A 75 -10.39 19.47 -29.48
C ILE A 75 -11.49 18.62 -28.84
N GLY A 76 -12.08 17.69 -29.59
CA GLY A 76 -13.11 16.79 -29.08
C GLY A 76 -12.64 15.99 -27.86
N ARG A 77 -11.42 15.43 -27.91
CA ARG A 77 -10.79 14.76 -26.76
C ARG A 77 -10.58 15.70 -25.57
N LEU A 78 -10.12 16.93 -25.81
CA LEU A 78 -9.91 17.92 -24.75
C LEU A 78 -11.24 18.33 -24.10
N LEU A 79 -12.28 18.61 -24.89
CA LEU A 79 -13.60 18.98 -24.38
C LEU A 79 -14.25 17.83 -23.62
N ALA A 80 -14.13 16.60 -24.12
CA ALA A 80 -14.57 15.41 -23.41
C ALA A 80 -13.81 15.24 -22.07
N TYR A 81 -12.51 15.48 -22.06
CA TYR A 81 -11.70 15.46 -20.85
C TYR A 81 -12.13 16.56 -19.85
N GLN A 82 -12.34 17.79 -20.31
CA GLN A 82 -12.84 18.88 -19.47
C GLN A 82 -14.24 18.58 -18.90
N ALA A 83 -15.16 18.08 -19.73
CA ALA A 83 -16.49 17.69 -19.28
C ALA A 83 -16.41 16.55 -18.24
N ALA A 84 -15.52 15.58 -18.44
CA ALA A 84 -15.26 14.52 -17.46
C ALA A 84 -14.72 15.09 -16.13
N LEU A 85 -13.78 16.06 -16.17
CA LEU A 85 -13.28 16.73 -14.98
C LEU A 85 -14.37 17.51 -14.23
N VAL A 86 -15.26 18.21 -14.95
CA VAL A 86 -16.40 18.90 -14.35
C VAL A 86 -17.36 17.91 -13.69
N GLY A 87 -17.59 16.75 -14.31
CA GLY A 87 -18.39 15.66 -13.75
C GLY A 87 -17.82 15.05 -12.45
N LEU A 88 -16.52 15.26 -12.18
CA LEU A 88 -15.88 14.80 -10.95
C LEU A 88 -15.98 15.80 -9.79
N ARG A 89 -16.55 17.00 -9.98
CA ARG A 89 -16.57 18.08 -8.96
C ARG A 89 -17.17 17.66 -7.62
N ASP A 90 -18.19 16.80 -7.64
CA ASP A 90 -18.86 16.31 -6.43
C ASP A 90 -18.44 14.88 -6.04
N VAL A 91 -17.51 14.29 -6.79
CA VAL A 91 -16.98 12.95 -6.52
C VAL A 91 -15.91 13.05 -5.45
N LYS A 92 -16.23 12.54 -4.26
CA LYS A 92 -15.33 12.54 -3.11
C LYS A 92 -14.68 11.16 -3.00
N VAL A 93 -13.48 11.01 -3.53
CA VAL A 93 -12.66 9.80 -3.40
C VAL A 93 -11.31 10.20 -2.80
N VAL A 94 -10.88 9.47 -1.77
CA VAL A 94 -9.58 9.65 -1.12
C VAL A 94 -8.75 8.39 -1.36
N VAL A 95 -7.49 8.58 -1.76
CA VAL A 95 -6.52 7.49 -1.88
C VAL A 95 -5.37 7.75 -0.93
N CYS A 96 -5.11 6.83 -0.03
CA CYS A 96 -3.98 6.87 0.87
C CYS A 96 -3.02 5.72 0.54
N GLY A 97 -1.86 6.09 -0.02
CA GLY A 97 -0.78 5.16 -0.35
C GLY A 97 0.13 4.81 0.83
N LEU A 98 -0.07 5.46 1.97
CA LEU A 98 0.79 5.34 3.15
C LEU A 98 0.16 4.38 4.16
N THR A 99 0.97 3.45 4.67
CA THR A 99 0.58 2.50 5.71
C THR A 99 1.64 2.49 6.78
N TRP A 100 1.21 2.53 8.04
CA TRP A 100 2.11 2.53 9.19
C TRP A 100 1.88 1.26 10.01
N GLN A 101 2.98 0.61 10.41
CA GLN A 101 2.96 -0.70 11.08
C GLN A 101 3.32 -0.63 12.57
N SER A 102 3.59 0.57 13.06
CA SER A 102 4.00 0.89 14.44
C SER A 102 3.50 2.29 14.83
N GLY A 103 3.68 2.67 16.10
CA GLY A 103 3.37 4.00 16.62
C GLY A 103 1.89 4.31 16.86
N GLN A 104 0.98 3.35 16.64
CA GLN A 104 -0.45 3.44 16.97
C GLN A 104 -0.99 2.06 17.37
N ARG A 105 -2.20 2.04 17.94
CA ARG A 105 -3.02 0.82 18.05
C ARG A 105 -3.38 0.29 16.67
N LEU A 106 -3.27 -1.02 16.51
CA LEU A 106 -3.49 -1.74 15.23
C LEU A 106 -4.69 -2.69 15.29
N ASP A 107 -5.59 -2.46 16.24
CA ASP A 107 -6.83 -3.21 16.43
C ASP A 107 -8.07 -2.46 15.92
N GLY A 108 -7.87 -1.45 15.06
CA GLY A 108 -8.93 -0.57 14.59
C GLY A 108 -9.40 0.46 15.63
N ALA A 109 -8.90 0.40 16.86
CA ALA A 109 -9.27 1.36 17.91
C ALA A 109 -8.30 2.56 17.99
N GLY A 110 -7.36 2.69 17.05
CA GLY A 110 -6.54 3.90 16.92
C GLY A 110 -7.41 5.14 16.61
N PRO A 111 -7.01 6.36 17.02
CA PRO A 111 -7.83 7.57 16.82
C PRO A 111 -8.21 7.83 15.36
N VAL A 112 -7.29 7.59 14.42
CA VAL A 112 -7.55 7.76 12.99
C VAL A 112 -8.54 6.71 12.50
N SER A 113 -8.38 5.46 12.91
CA SER A 113 -9.26 4.36 12.52
C SER A 113 -10.68 4.58 13.07
N GLN A 114 -10.81 5.02 14.33
CA GLN A 114 -12.09 5.44 14.91
C GLN A 114 -12.71 6.64 14.19
N MET A 115 -11.91 7.66 13.85
CA MET A 115 -12.39 8.81 13.09
C MET A 115 -12.93 8.39 11.72
N LEU A 116 -12.20 7.53 11.00
CA LEU A 116 -12.63 6.98 9.71
C LEU A 116 -13.90 6.14 9.85
N ASP A 117 -14.04 5.41 10.95
CA ASP A 117 -15.23 4.62 11.25
C ASP A 117 -16.43 5.45 11.71
N ALA A 118 -16.19 6.65 12.26
CA ALA A 118 -17.24 7.58 12.64
C ALA A 118 -17.76 8.42 11.47
N LEU A 119 -17.10 8.41 10.31
CA LEU A 119 -17.52 9.20 9.14
C LEU A 119 -18.98 8.90 8.76
N PRO A 120 -19.82 9.92 8.53
CA PRO A 120 -21.24 9.74 8.20
C PRO A 120 -21.44 9.09 6.83
N PHE A 121 -22.61 8.49 6.62
CA PHE A 121 -23.03 8.00 5.30
C PHE A 121 -23.02 9.15 4.26
N GLY A 122 -22.43 8.92 3.09
CA GLY A 122 -22.22 9.96 2.06
C GLY A 122 -20.87 10.70 2.17
N SER A 123 -20.00 10.28 3.09
CA SER A 123 -18.58 10.70 3.15
C SER A 123 -17.79 10.21 1.93
N PRO A 124 -16.59 10.79 1.68
CA PRO A 124 -15.69 10.29 0.65
C PRO A 124 -15.48 8.77 0.73
N LEU A 125 -15.43 8.10 -0.43
CA LEU A 125 -14.92 6.73 -0.49
C LEU A 125 -13.41 6.76 -0.25
N TRP A 126 -12.97 6.11 0.84
CA TRP A 126 -11.57 6.02 1.20
C TRP A 126 -10.96 4.70 0.73
N PHE A 127 -9.94 4.80 -0.11
CA PHE A 127 -9.13 3.70 -0.60
C PHE A 127 -7.77 3.72 0.07
N GLN A 128 -7.44 2.65 0.77
CA GLN A 128 -6.18 2.48 1.48
C GLN A 128 -5.35 1.38 0.82
N THR A 129 -4.09 1.67 0.58
CA THR A 129 -3.15 0.66 0.09
C THR A 129 -2.93 -0.43 1.13
N TYR A 130 -3.01 -1.69 0.70
CA TYR A 130 -2.60 -2.82 1.51
C TYR A 130 -1.08 -3.00 1.44
N THR A 131 -0.39 -2.85 2.56
CA THR A 131 1.05 -3.13 2.63
C THR A 131 1.24 -4.45 3.36
N PRO A 132 1.70 -5.51 2.66
CA PRO A 132 1.92 -6.79 3.32
C PRO A 132 3.07 -6.65 4.33
N VAL A 133 2.92 -7.30 5.47
CA VAL A 133 4.04 -7.58 6.38
C VAL A 133 4.08 -9.05 6.76
N THR A 134 3.71 -9.90 5.79
CA THR A 134 3.65 -11.34 5.98
C THR A 134 5.01 -11.89 6.37
N GLY A 135 4.98 -12.77 7.37
CA GLY A 135 6.19 -13.31 7.97
C GLY A 135 6.95 -12.31 8.83
N ARG A 136 6.58 -11.03 8.91
CA ARG A 136 7.28 -10.03 9.74
C ARG A 136 6.57 -9.78 11.08
N VAL A 137 5.41 -10.40 11.28
CA VAL A 137 4.57 -10.21 12.45
C VAL A 137 4.39 -11.54 13.17
N TRP A 138 4.47 -11.50 14.50
CA TRP A 138 3.96 -12.52 15.39
C TRP A 138 2.96 -11.87 16.34
N THR A 139 1.85 -12.56 16.58
CA THR A 139 0.83 -12.18 17.54
C THR A 139 0.51 -13.38 18.40
N GLY A 140 0.39 -13.17 19.71
CA GLY A 140 0.12 -14.27 20.63
C GLY A 140 -0.06 -13.79 22.06
N LEU A 141 -0.35 -14.74 22.95
CA LEU A 141 -0.37 -14.52 24.39
C LEU A 141 1.07 -14.54 24.91
N PHE A 142 1.39 -13.66 25.85
CA PHE A 142 2.59 -13.82 26.66
C PHE A 142 2.43 -15.09 27.53
N ARG A 143 3.38 -16.01 27.41
CA ARG A 143 3.43 -17.26 28.16
C ARG A 143 4.84 -17.48 28.66
N ASP A 144 4.97 -17.80 29.94
CA ASP A 144 6.23 -18.14 30.60
C ASP A 144 5.90 -19.34 31.49
N ALA A 145 5.82 -20.53 30.87
CA ALA A 145 5.25 -21.71 31.54
C ALA A 145 6.17 -22.24 32.64
N ASP A 146 7.48 -22.05 32.51
CA ASP A 146 8.48 -22.46 33.49
C ASP A 146 8.87 -21.35 34.49
N ASN A 147 8.33 -20.14 34.32
CA ASN A 147 8.58 -18.96 35.14
C ASN A 147 10.06 -18.53 35.16
N ASN A 148 10.77 -18.73 34.05
CA ASN A 148 12.17 -18.33 33.92
C ASN A 148 12.33 -16.85 33.51
N GLY A 149 11.22 -16.14 33.27
CA GLY A 149 11.21 -14.74 32.84
C GLY A 149 11.43 -14.56 31.34
N THR A 150 11.30 -15.61 30.54
CA THR A 150 11.39 -15.59 29.08
C THR A 150 10.09 -16.10 28.48
N MET A 151 9.61 -15.39 27.47
CA MET A 151 8.37 -15.75 26.81
C MET A 151 8.56 -16.92 25.84
N GLU A 152 7.64 -17.88 25.89
CA GLU A 152 7.47 -18.94 24.90
C GLU A 152 6.56 -18.49 23.75
N PHE A 153 7.05 -18.58 22.52
CA PHE A 153 6.30 -18.26 21.30
C PHE A 153 5.32 -19.36 20.86
N ALA A 154 5.45 -20.56 21.44
CA ALA A 154 4.57 -21.70 21.23
C ALA A 154 4.13 -22.30 22.58
N PRO A 155 2.92 -22.88 22.68
CA PRO A 155 2.51 -23.67 23.82
C PRO A 155 3.49 -24.82 24.13
N VAL A 156 3.62 -25.15 25.41
CA VAL A 156 4.36 -26.34 25.88
C VAL A 156 3.85 -27.60 25.18
N GLY A 157 4.77 -28.37 24.60
CA GLY A 157 4.48 -29.62 23.91
C GLY A 157 4.07 -29.48 22.44
N GLU A 158 3.95 -28.26 21.90
CA GLU A 158 3.75 -28.07 20.47
C GLU A 158 5.03 -28.42 19.69
N THR A 159 4.87 -29.06 18.53
CA THR A 159 6.01 -29.36 17.64
C THR A 159 6.68 -28.07 17.19
N LEU A 160 7.96 -27.91 17.52
CA LEU A 160 8.71 -26.72 17.15
C LEU A 160 8.89 -26.62 15.61
N PRO A 161 8.87 -25.41 15.04
CA PRO A 161 9.18 -25.20 13.62
C PRO A 161 10.55 -25.77 13.25
N ALA A 162 10.70 -26.20 11.99
CA ALA A 162 11.96 -26.76 11.51
C ALA A 162 13.13 -25.80 11.74
N GLY A 163 14.20 -26.30 12.37
CA GLY A 163 15.40 -25.54 12.71
C GLY A 163 15.30 -24.75 14.02
N ASN A 164 14.14 -24.72 14.69
CA ASN A 164 14.03 -24.21 16.05
C ASN A 164 14.29 -25.34 17.05
N TRP A 165 14.99 -25.01 18.13
CA TRP A 165 15.30 -25.94 19.23
C TRP A 165 14.71 -25.48 20.58
N SER A 166 14.21 -24.25 20.67
CA SER A 166 13.53 -23.70 21.83
C SER A 166 12.25 -22.95 21.42
N PRO A 167 11.18 -23.00 22.23
CA PRO A 167 10.01 -22.16 22.06
C PRO A 167 10.27 -20.69 22.40
N GLU A 168 11.37 -20.36 23.08
CA GLU A 168 11.65 -19.01 23.61
C GLU A 168 12.34 -18.08 22.61
N VAL A 169 12.85 -18.64 21.50
CA VAL A 169 13.61 -17.89 20.50
C VAL A 169 12.88 -17.91 19.16
N ASN A 170 12.44 -16.75 18.70
CA ASN A 170 11.89 -16.60 17.37
C ASN A 170 12.98 -16.19 16.39
N PHE A 171 13.54 -17.18 15.69
CA PHE A 171 14.60 -16.94 14.71
C PHE A 171 14.13 -16.04 13.56
N LEU A 172 15.09 -15.30 13.00
CA LEU A 172 14.94 -14.40 11.88
C LEU A 172 15.57 -15.01 10.63
N SER A 173 14.94 -14.75 9.49
CA SER A 173 15.45 -15.06 8.15
C SER A 173 15.56 -13.79 7.31
N TRP A 174 16.42 -13.85 6.31
CA TRP A 174 16.57 -12.84 5.28
C TRP A 174 15.82 -13.26 4.01
N GLN A 175 14.85 -12.47 3.59
CA GLN A 175 14.13 -12.61 2.34
C GLN A 175 14.67 -11.57 1.34
N PRO A 176 15.55 -11.94 0.39
CA PRO A 176 15.99 -11.01 -0.65
C PRO A 176 14.81 -10.58 -1.53
N ARG A 177 14.94 -9.44 -2.23
CA ARG A 177 13.94 -8.98 -3.20
C ARG A 177 13.63 -10.02 -4.29
N ALA A 178 14.64 -10.80 -4.67
CA ALA A 178 14.54 -11.92 -5.57
C ALA A 178 15.28 -13.12 -4.98
N GLY A 179 14.64 -14.29 -4.96
CA GLY A 179 15.21 -15.53 -4.44
C GLY A 179 14.50 -16.07 -3.20
N ALA A 180 14.99 -17.20 -2.70
CA ALA A 180 14.46 -17.85 -1.50
C ALA A 180 14.97 -17.18 -0.22
N ALA A 181 14.18 -17.26 0.85
CA ALA A 181 14.62 -16.84 2.17
C ALA A 181 15.81 -17.67 2.66
N THR A 182 16.75 -17.03 3.34
CA THR A 182 17.92 -17.68 3.97
C THR A 182 17.93 -17.42 5.47
N ALA A 183 18.48 -18.34 6.26
CA ALA A 183 18.54 -18.20 7.71
C ALA A 183 19.57 -17.17 8.21
N SER A 184 20.44 -16.68 7.33
CA SER A 184 21.53 -15.75 7.67
C SER A 184 21.17 -14.34 7.21
N ILE A 185 21.17 -13.39 8.15
CA ILE A 185 20.99 -11.97 7.85
C ILE A 185 22.33 -11.38 7.38
N PRO A 186 22.37 -10.68 6.23
CA PRO A 186 23.59 -10.03 5.74
C PRO A 186 24.10 -8.94 6.70
N PRO A 187 25.42 -8.67 6.72
CA PRO A 187 25.97 -7.55 7.48
C PRO A 187 25.49 -6.22 6.88
N ASN A 188 25.55 -5.14 7.68
CA ASN A 188 25.06 -3.80 7.34
C ASN A 188 23.54 -3.70 7.11
N THR A 189 22.79 -4.77 7.38
CA THR A 189 21.34 -4.71 7.45
C THR A 189 20.94 -3.94 8.70
N ARG A 190 20.16 -2.86 8.57
CA ARG A 190 19.57 -2.18 9.72
C ARG A 190 18.13 -2.61 9.86
N MET A 191 17.76 -3.06 11.06
CA MET A 191 16.38 -3.45 11.36
C MET A 191 15.85 -2.73 12.60
N ARG A 192 14.54 -2.56 12.62
CA ARG A 192 13.72 -2.12 13.73
C ARG A 192 12.83 -3.27 14.16
N VAL A 193 12.76 -3.53 15.45
CA VAL A 193 11.84 -4.49 16.04
C VAL A 193 10.95 -3.73 17.01
N SER A 194 9.63 -3.91 16.87
CA SER A 194 8.62 -3.26 17.72
C SER A 194 7.82 -4.34 18.44
N LEU A 195 7.75 -4.25 19.76
CA LEU A 195 6.89 -5.07 20.61
C LEU A 195 5.75 -4.19 21.13
N GLN A 196 4.52 -4.52 20.78
CA GLN A 196 3.33 -3.80 21.21
C GLN A 196 2.42 -4.69 22.05
N TRP A 197 1.74 -4.10 23.03
CA TRP A 197 0.72 -4.79 23.82
C TRP A 197 -0.30 -3.81 24.38
N TYR A 198 -1.46 -4.34 24.73
CA TYR A 198 -2.52 -3.61 25.43
C TYR A 198 -2.60 -4.07 26.87
N GLU A 199 -2.74 -3.12 27.79
CA GLU A 199 -3.04 -3.38 29.19
C GLU A 199 -4.36 -2.71 29.55
N ALA A 200 -5.30 -3.51 30.05
CA ALA A 200 -6.47 -3.05 30.75
C ALA A 200 -6.05 -2.36 32.06
N HIS A 201 -6.66 -1.22 32.32
CA HIS A 201 -6.53 -0.46 33.55
C HIS A 201 -7.89 -0.47 34.25
N ASP A 202 -7.91 -0.46 35.58
CA ASP A 202 -9.15 -0.34 36.33
C ASP A 202 -9.66 1.12 36.23
N PRO A 203 -10.87 1.36 35.68
CA PRO A 203 -11.40 2.71 35.50
C PRO A 203 -11.60 3.46 36.81
N ASP A 204 -11.70 2.76 37.96
CA ASP A 204 -11.84 3.40 39.27
C ASP A 204 -10.57 4.15 39.69
N TYR A 205 -9.41 3.77 39.13
CA TYR A 205 -8.12 4.43 39.33
C TYR A 205 -7.85 5.53 38.29
N ALA A 206 -8.68 5.65 37.26
CA ALA A 206 -8.55 6.70 36.24
C ALA A 206 -9.18 8.06 36.67
N LYS A 207 -9.34 8.30 37.98
CA LYS A 207 -10.09 9.46 38.51
C LYS A 207 -9.27 10.76 38.50
N ALA A 208 -9.95 11.83 38.10
CA ALA A 208 -9.64 13.27 38.23
C ALA A 208 -8.16 13.70 38.24
N GLY A 209 -7.54 13.71 37.06
CA GLY A 209 -6.38 14.57 36.76
C GLY A 209 -5.01 13.95 37.02
N GLU A 210 -4.93 12.83 37.74
CA GLU A 210 -3.68 12.11 37.93
C GLU A 210 -3.68 10.80 37.15
N ASP A 211 -2.59 10.58 36.43
CA ASP A 211 -2.34 9.34 35.70
C ASP A 211 -1.67 8.32 36.64
N GLN A 212 -2.49 7.44 37.21
CA GLN A 212 -2.02 6.38 38.11
C GLN A 212 -1.25 5.25 37.39
N TYR A 213 -1.18 5.29 36.05
CA TYR A 213 -0.49 4.31 35.22
C TYR A 213 0.60 4.98 34.36
N PRO A 214 1.62 5.59 35.00
CA PRO A 214 2.69 6.28 34.27
C PRO A 214 3.61 5.31 33.51
N GLU A 215 3.65 4.05 33.94
CA GLU A 215 4.44 2.97 33.38
C GLU A 215 3.55 1.73 33.13
N PRO A 216 3.90 0.86 32.16
CA PRO A 216 3.19 -0.40 31.99
C PRO A 216 3.31 -1.27 33.24
N LEU A 217 2.23 -1.99 33.55
CA LEU A 217 2.20 -3.00 34.59
C LEU A 217 3.05 -4.22 34.19
N ALA A 218 3.12 -4.54 32.89
CA ALA A 218 4.00 -5.57 32.36
C ALA A 218 5.44 -5.06 32.27
N GLN A 219 6.38 -5.81 32.84
CA GLN A 219 7.80 -5.47 32.80
C GLN A 219 8.49 -6.21 31.66
N LEU A 220 8.17 -5.84 30.41
CA LEU A 220 8.68 -6.52 29.23
C LEU A 220 9.99 -5.91 28.72
N GLY A 221 10.86 -6.79 28.24
CA GLY A 221 12.11 -6.48 27.56
C GLY A 221 12.19 -7.19 26.21
N LEU A 222 13.00 -6.65 25.31
CA LEU A 222 13.23 -7.21 23.99
C LEU A 222 14.74 -7.38 23.78
N THR A 223 15.14 -8.60 23.47
CA THR A 223 16.55 -8.98 23.29
C THR A 223 16.73 -9.60 21.91
N LEU A 224 17.74 -9.14 21.17
CA LEU A 224 18.22 -9.80 19.96
C LEU A 224 19.41 -10.69 20.34
N VAL A 225 19.32 -11.97 19.97
CA VAL A 225 20.39 -12.95 20.14
C VAL A 225 20.95 -13.37 18.79
N ARG A 226 22.22 -13.77 18.77
CA ARG A 226 22.91 -14.34 17.60
C ARG A 226 23.42 -15.73 17.95
N GLN A 227 23.12 -16.69 17.09
CA GLN A 227 23.65 -18.04 17.18
C GLN A 227 25.08 -18.05 16.63
N LEU A 228 26.04 -18.51 17.44
CA LEU A 228 27.45 -18.45 17.08
C LEU A 228 27.86 -19.53 16.06
N ASP A 229 27.36 -20.76 16.20
CA ASP A 229 27.55 -21.85 15.25
C ASP A 229 26.21 -22.58 14.95
N PRO A 230 25.46 -22.13 13.93
CA PRO A 230 24.19 -22.73 13.57
C PRO A 230 24.27 -24.21 13.16
N ALA A 231 25.44 -24.70 12.77
CA ALA A 231 25.65 -26.07 12.34
C ALA A 231 26.04 -27.01 13.49
N GLY A 232 26.36 -26.48 14.68
CA GLY A 232 26.76 -27.27 15.83
C GLY A 232 28.11 -27.98 15.66
N THR A 233 28.98 -27.49 14.77
CA THR A 233 30.24 -28.16 14.40
C THR A 233 31.39 -27.93 15.37
N ARG A 234 31.45 -26.76 16.00
CA ARG A 234 32.52 -26.33 16.92
C ARG A 234 32.02 -26.10 18.34
N GLN A 235 30.76 -25.72 18.48
CA GLN A 235 30.07 -25.48 19.75
C GLN A 235 28.58 -25.84 19.59
N PRO A 236 27.86 -26.10 20.69
CA PRO A 236 26.44 -26.41 20.63
C PRO A 236 25.63 -25.37 19.86
N ALA A 237 24.64 -25.82 19.08
CA ALA A 237 23.81 -24.93 18.27
C ALA A 237 22.91 -24.02 19.14
N ASP A 238 22.70 -24.36 20.40
CA ASP A 238 21.97 -23.56 21.39
C ASP A 238 22.83 -22.47 22.06
N ASP A 239 24.13 -22.37 21.74
CA ASP A 239 24.97 -21.27 22.21
C ASP A 239 24.60 -19.94 21.52
N LEU A 240 24.04 -19.04 22.33
CA LEU A 240 23.58 -17.72 21.92
C LEU A 240 24.42 -16.62 22.57
N ILE A 241 24.71 -15.57 21.80
CA ILE A 241 25.22 -14.31 22.36
C ILE A 241 24.19 -13.20 22.20
N VAL A 242 24.15 -12.29 23.17
CA VAL A 242 23.31 -11.08 23.08
C VAL A 242 23.92 -10.15 22.04
N ALA A 243 23.20 -9.93 20.94
CA ALA A 243 23.58 -9.01 19.88
C ALA A 243 23.03 -7.60 20.09
N GLY A 244 21.94 -7.47 20.85
CA GLY A 244 21.35 -6.18 21.21
C GLY A 244 20.19 -6.31 22.19
N ARG A 245 19.84 -5.21 22.84
CA ARG A 245 18.67 -5.09 23.71
C ARG A 245 17.96 -3.78 23.41
N ALA A 246 16.64 -3.75 23.54
CA ALA A 246 15.90 -2.49 23.53
C ALA A 246 16.43 -1.60 24.66
N LEU A 247 16.81 -0.37 24.31
CA LEU A 247 17.25 0.64 25.27
C LEU A 247 16.09 1.60 25.50
N GLY A 248 15.69 1.77 26.76
CA GLY A 248 14.61 2.68 27.15
C GLY A 248 13.41 1.96 27.75
N ARG A 249 12.44 2.77 28.16
CA ARG A 249 11.17 2.30 28.72
C ARG A 249 10.14 2.12 27.61
N PRO A 250 9.17 1.21 27.77
CA PRO A 250 8.03 1.14 26.87
C PRO A 250 7.33 2.49 26.78
N GLN A 251 7.04 2.93 25.55
CA GLN A 251 6.33 4.17 25.29
C GLN A 251 4.84 3.91 25.26
N ARG A 252 4.05 4.73 25.95
CA ARG A 252 2.60 4.67 25.89
C ARG A 252 2.11 5.36 24.61
N VAL A 253 1.71 4.58 23.62
CA VAL A 253 1.29 5.08 22.28
C VAL A 253 -0.18 5.48 22.23
N HIS A 254 -1.01 4.90 23.10
CA HIS A 254 -2.43 5.22 23.18
C HIS A 254 -2.93 4.99 24.60
N VAL A 255 -3.85 5.84 25.07
CA VAL A 255 -4.52 5.74 26.36
C VAL A 255 -6.01 5.98 26.19
N ASN A 256 -6.82 5.22 26.90
CA ASN A 256 -8.25 5.47 27.08
C ASN A 256 -8.65 5.13 28.53
N ASN A 257 -9.93 5.30 28.85
CA ASN A 257 -10.45 5.07 30.20
C ASN A 257 -10.43 3.60 30.66
N ARG A 258 -10.14 2.64 29.78
CA ARG A 258 -10.11 1.20 30.08
C ARG A 258 -8.71 0.61 30.01
N GLY A 259 -7.69 1.38 29.63
CA GLY A 259 -6.36 0.84 29.42
C GLY A 259 -5.46 1.70 28.55
N ALA A 260 -4.28 1.17 28.30
CA ALA A 260 -3.27 1.78 27.47
C ALA A 260 -2.61 0.75 26.55
N THR A 261 -2.12 1.23 25.40
CA THR A 261 -1.24 0.46 24.53
C THR A 261 0.17 0.98 24.69
N TYR A 262 1.09 0.05 24.88
CA TYR A 262 2.51 0.33 25.02
C TYR A 262 3.28 -0.25 23.83
N GLU A 263 4.38 0.39 23.50
CA GLU A 263 5.30 -0.02 22.45
C GLU A 263 6.74 0.06 22.96
N LEU A 264 7.49 -1.02 22.80
CA LEU A 264 8.93 -1.08 23.03
C LEU A 264 9.63 -1.27 21.68
N VAL A 265 10.52 -0.35 21.33
CA VAL A 265 11.23 -0.36 20.05
C VAL A 265 12.72 -0.61 20.26
N MET A 266 13.27 -1.47 19.42
CA MET A 266 14.71 -1.72 19.32
C MET A 266 15.15 -1.49 17.87
N GLU A 267 16.14 -0.63 17.66
CA GLU A 267 16.79 -0.44 16.37
C GLU A 267 18.26 -0.79 16.48
N LEU A 268 18.74 -1.64 15.57
CA LEU A 268 20.15 -2.02 15.56
C LEU A 268 20.66 -2.38 14.16
N PRO A 269 21.93 -2.08 13.86
CA PRO A 269 22.61 -2.60 12.69
C PRO A 269 23.14 -4.02 12.93
N VAL A 270 23.03 -4.88 11.93
CA VAL A 270 23.67 -6.19 11.89
C VAL A 270 25.14 -5.99 11.53
N THR A 271 26.04 -6.17 12.50
CA THR A 271 27.48 -5.97 12.30
C THR A 271 28.15 -7.17 11.64
N THR A 272 27.69 -8.38 11.93
CA THR A 272 28.24 -9.64 11.40
C THR A 272 27.13 -10.45 10.75
N ALA A 273 27.41 -11.01 9.58
CA ALA A 273 26.48 -11.95 8.94
C ALA A 273 26.20 -13.14 9.87
N GLY A 274 24.96 -13.59 9.97
CA GLY A 274 24.66 -14.77 10.80
C GLY A 274 23.19 -14.99 11.07
N ARG A 275 22.92 -16.02 11.88
CA ARG A 275 21.57 -16.39 12.29
C ARG A 275 21.21 -15.66 13.58
N TYR A 276 20.15 -14.86 13.52
CA TYR A 276 19.67 -14.05 14.64
C TYR A 276 18.30 -14.53 15.10
N GLY A 277 17.97 -14.28 16.36
CA GLY A 277 16.67 -14.58 16.93
C GLY A 277 16.22 -13.51 17.92
N LEU A 278 14.91 -13.43 18.13
CA LEU A 278 14.28 -12.53 19.06
C LEU A 278 13.83 -13.29 20.31
N MET A 279 14.10 -12.70 21.47
CA MET A 279 13.59 -13.15 22.77
C MET A 279 12.83 -11.99 23.41
N VAL A 280 11.68 -12.30 23.99
CA VAL A 280 10.92 -11.39 24.85
C VAL A 280 11.14 -11.84 26.28
N THR A 281 11.71 -10.97 27.11
CA THR A 281 11.97 -11.27 28.52
C THR A 281 11.04 -10.44 29.39
N GLY A 282 10.84 -10.83 30.64
CA GLY A 282 10.04 -10.06 31.59
C GLY A 282 8.95 -10.87 32.26
N MET A 283 7.95 -10.16 32.79
CA MET A 283 6.81 -10.76 33.47
C MET A 283 5.51 -10.08 33.04
N ALA A 284 4.47 -10.91 32.85
CA ALA A 284 3.11 -10.43 32.71
C ALA A 284 2.64 -9.72 34.00
N PRO A 285 1.71 -8.76 33.89
CA PRO A 285 1.21 -8.05 35.05
C PRO A 285 0.39 -8.99 35.94
N ARG A 286 0.53 -8.86 37.27
CA ARG A 286 -0.24 -9.66 38.24
C ARG A 286 -1.73 -9.30 38.27
N GLY A 287 -2.13 -8.18 37.67
CA GLY A 287 -3.50 -7.68 37.61
C GLY A 287 -3.60 -6.40 36.79
N ILE A 288 -4.72 -5.68 36.91
CA ILE A 288 -4.98 -4.41 36.19
C ILE A 288 -4.86 -3.16 37.08
N HIS A 289 -4.46 -3.33 38.34
CA HIS A 289 -4.32 -2.25 39.32
C HIS A 289 -2.88 -1.71 39.30
N PRO A 290 -2.67 -0.42 39.62
CA PRO A 290 -1.34 0.15 39.66
C PRO A 290 -0.47 -0.49 40.74
N ALA A 291 0.85 -0.39 40.58
CA ALA A 291 1.79 -0.93 41.56
C ALA A 291 1.57 -0.28 42.93
N GLY A 292 1.49 -1.09 43.98
CA GLY A 292 1.24 -0.61 45.35
C GLY A 292 -0.23 -0.39 45.71
N ALA A 293 -1.18 -0.61 44.79
CA ALA A 293 -2.61 -0.55 45.13
C ALA A 293 -2.99 -1.68 46.11
N ASP A 294 -3.62 -1.29 47.23
CA ASP A 294 -4.16 -2.22 48.21
C ASP A 294 -5.35 -2.98 47.61
N THR A 295 -5.09 -4.20 47.17
CA THR A 295 -6.11 -5.07 46.57
C THR A 295 -6.16 -6.41 47.29
N ILE A 296 -7.37 -6.85 47.65
CA ILE A 296 -7.57 -8.17 48.24
C ILE A 296 -7.19 -9.20 47.16
N PRO A 297 -6.31 -10.18 47.44
CA PRO A 297 -5.86 -11.14 46.42
C PRO A 297 -7.03 -11.85 45.70
N ALA A 298 -8.10 -12.18 46.43
CA ALA A 298 -9.29 -12.84 45.91
C ALA A 298 -10.13 -11.97 44.94
N SER A 299 -10.01 -10.64 44.99
CA SER A 299 -10.74 -9.71 44.11
C SER A 299 -9.87 -9.17 42.98
N ARG A 300 -8.63 -9.67 42.82
CA ARG A 300 -7.72 -9.18 41.80
C ARG A 300 -8.18 -9.65 40.42
N LYS A 301 -8.61 -8.69 39.60
CA LYS A 301 -8.84 -8.91 38.17
C LYS A 301 -7.50 -9.13 37.48
N SER A 302 -7.36 -10.26 36.79
CA SER A 302 -6.25 -10.54 35.89
C SER A 302 -6.65 -10.24 34.45
N GLN A 303 -5.65 -10.08 33.58
CA GLN A 303 -5.85 -9.94 32.14
C GLN A 303 -4.91 -10.89 31.41
N GLU A 304 -5.35 -11.35 30.25
CA GLU A 304 -4.49 -12.03 29.30
C GLU A 304 -3.68 -10.99 28.53
N LEU A 305 -2.36 -11.02 28.70
CA LEU A 305 -1.46 -10.11 27.99
C LEU A 305 -1.23 -10.61 26.56
N ARG A 306 -1.88 -9.97 25.59
CA ARG A 306 -1.64 -10.24 24.18
C ARG A 306 -0.56 -9.30 23.66
N LEU A 307 0.36 -9.87 22.88
CA LEU A 307 1.51 -9.19 22.31
C LEU A 307 1.42 -9.19 20.78
N ARG A 308 2.04 -8.19 20.18
CA ARG A 308 2.36 -8.10 18.76
C ARG A 308 3.83 -7.75 18.61
N LEU A 309 4.59 -8.67 18.02
CA LEU A 309 5.99 -8.45 17.65
C LEU A 309 6.06 -8.19 16.15
N PHE A 310 6.74 -7.12 15.75
CA PHE A 310 6.88 -6.74 14.35
C PHE A 310 8.33 -6.39 14.02
N VAL A 311 8.83 -6.91 12.90
CA VAL A 311 10.19 -6.64 12.40
C VAL A 311 10.12 -5.79 11.13
N GLU A 312 10.98 -4.80 11.03
CA GLU A 312 11.14 -3.91 9.89
C GLU A 312 12.58 -3.79 9.46
N THR A 313 12.82 -3.88 8.16
CA THR A 313 14.13 -3.59 7.56
C THR A 313 14.17 -2.13 7.16
N ILE A 314 15.05 -1.37 7.80
CA ILE A 314 15.31 0.04 7.50
C ILE A 314 16.27 0.15 6.33
N THR A 315 17.35 -0.66 6.31
CA THR A 315 18.33 -0.70 5.21
C THR A 315 18.68 -2.13 4.82
N GLY A 316 18.81 -2.38 3.51
CA GLY A 316 19.21 -3.66 2.93
C GLY A 316 18.46 -4.00 1.63
N GLU A 317 19.00 -4.92 0.82
CA GLU A 317 18.42 -5.34 -0.49
C GLU A 317 17.37 -6.46 -0.36
N GLY A 318 16.56 -6.39 0.69
CA GLY A 318 15.62 -7.43 1.08
C GLY A 318 14.90 -7.08 2.37
N GLN A 319 14.31 -8.09 3.00
CA GLN A 319 13.51 -7.93 4.21
C GLN A 319 13.88 -8.99 5.23
N VAL A 320 13.96 -8.58 6.49
CA VAL A 320 14.06 -9.48 7.63
C VAL A 320 12.65 -9.97 7.96
N VAL A 321 12.49 -11.28 8.06
CA VAL A 321 11.23 -11.96 8.39
C VAL A 321 11.45 -12.91 9.57
N LEU A 322 10.39 -13.25 10.29
CA LEU A 322 10.34 -14.29 11.30
C LEU A 322 10.33 -15.66 10.59
N SER A 323 11.27 -16.53 10.97
CA SER A 323 11.43 -17.85 10.37
C SER A 323 10.62 -18.93 11.08
N GLY A 324 10.49 -18.82 12.41
CA GLY A 324 9.83 -19.81 13.24
C GLY A 324 8.36 -19.50 13.44
N TYR A 325 8.08 -18.52 14.30
CA TYR A 325 6.72 -18.20 14.73
C TYR A 325 6.25 -16.93 14.03
N ARG A 326 5.30 -17.08 13.11
CA ARG A 326 4.68 -15.97 12.38
C ARG A 326 3.16 -16.08 12.44
N SER A 327 2.49 -14.94 12.41
CA SER A 327 1.03 -14.86 12.44
C SER A 327 0.50 -14.13 11.22
N ASP A 328 -0.66 -14.55 10.72
CA ASP A 328 -1.41 -13.82 9.68
C ASP A 328 -2.22 -12.66 10.28
N GLU A 329 -2.48 -12.71 11.58
CA GLU A 329 -3.07 -11.63 12.38
C GLU A 329 -2.05 -10.52 12.69
N GLY A 330 -2.53 -9.28 12.79
CA GLY A 330 -1.70 -8.10 13.05
C GLY A 330 -0.85 -7.67 11.87
N THR A 331 -1.10 -8.21 10.68
CA THR A 331 -0.38 -7.89 9.44
C THR A 331 -0.93 -6.63 8.74
N THR A 332 -2.11 -6.17 9.16
CA THR A 332 -2.68 -4.93 8.64
C THR A 332 -2.21 -3.74 9.47
N GLY A 333 -1.55 -2.78 8.84
CA GLY A 333 -1.15 -1.52 9.47
C GLY A 333 -2.29 -0.51 9.55
N TRP A 334 -2.09 0.62 10.22
CA TRP A 334 -3.06 1.72 10.22
C TRP A 334 -2.81 2.66 9.02
N PRO A 335 -3.84 3.33 8.48
CA PRO A 335 -5.25 3.21 8.86
C PRO A 335 -5.97 2.01 8.22
N ALA A 336 -5.27 1.08 7.55
CA ALA A 336 -5.87 -0.09 6.88
C ALA A 336 -6.65 -1.02 7.83
N ASP A 337 -6.43 -0.90 9.13
CA ASP A 337 -7.17 -1.58 10.19
C ASP A 337 -8.60 -1.02 10.40
N ALA A 338 -8.90 0.19 9.93
CA ALA A 338 -10.20 0.83 10.10
C ALA A 338 -11.36 0.04 9.48
N GLY A 339 -12.50 0.10 10.16
CA GLY A 339 -13.81 -0.50 9.91
C GLY A 339 -14.49 -0.18 8.57
N ARG A 340 -14.40 1.06 8.11
CA ARG A 340 -15.22 1.59 7.01
C ARG A 340 -14.46 1.93 5.74
N ILE A 341 -13.14 1.77 5.73
CA ILE A 341 -12.33 2.04 4.55
C ILE A 341 -12.15 0.80 3.68
N VAL A 342 -11.88 1.07 2.41
CA VAL A 342 -11.64 0.04 1.39
C VAL A 342 -10.14 -0.18 1.25
N VAL A 343 -9.66 -1.32 1.71
CA VAL A 343 -8.27 -1.72 1.63
C VAL A 343 -8.04 -2.50 0.34
N VAL A 344 -7.09 -2.03 -0.46
CA VAL A 344 -6.83 -2.53 -1.81
C VAL A 344 -5.52 -3.28 -1.85
N GLY A 345 -5.57 -4.55 -2.20
CA GLY A 345 -4.42 -5.38 -2.50
C GLY A 345 -4.09 -5.43 -3.98
N ALA A 346 -2.91 -5.98 -4.28
CA ALA A 346 -2.42 -6.20 -5.63
C ALA A 346 -2.84 -7.58 -6.17
N ALA A 347 -3.35 -7.59 -7.39
CA ALA A 347 -3.61 -8.78 -8.19
C ALA A 347 -2.80 -8.76 -9.49
N ASP A 348 -2.50 -9.95 -10.00
CA ASP A 348 -1.98 -10.14 -11.35
C ASP A 348 -3.08 -9.99 -12.43
N ASP A 349 -2.70 -10.15 -13.70
CA ASP A 349 -3.61 -10.03 -14.84
C ASP A 349 -4.72 -11.11 -14.86
N SER A 350 -4.58 -12.17 -14.06
CA SER A 350 -5.60 -13.22 -13.87
C SER A 350 -6.54 -12.95 -12.68
N GLY A 351 -6.36 -11.82 -11.98
CA GLY A 351 -7.12 -11.48 -10.78
C GLY A 351 -6.61 -12.16 -9.50
N LYS A 352 -5.52 -12.94 -9.58
CA LYS A 352 -4.97 -13.64 -8.42
C LYS A 352 -4.13 -12.69 -7.57
N ALA A 353 -4.29 -12.77 -6.25
CA ALA A 353 -3.48 -11.99 -5.31
C ALA A 353 -1.99 -12.22 -5.53
N GLN A 354 -1.23 -11.12 -5.60
CA GLN A 354 0.22 -11.16 -5.71
C GLN A 354 0.85 -11.69 -4.40
N PRO A 355 2.04 -12.33 -4.45
CA PRO A 355 2.73 -12.82 -3.24
C PRO A 355 3.07 -11.73 -2.21
N TYR A 356 3.17 -10.47 -2.64
CA TYR A 356 3.30 -9.27 -1.80
C TYR A 356 1.94 -8.60 -1.52
N SER A 357 0.84 -9.31 -1.63
CA SER A 357 -0.46 -8.82 -1.16
C SER A 357 -1.32 -9.96 -0.59
N PRO A 358 -0.77 -10.86 0.24
CA PRO A 358 -1.55 -11.95 0.84
C PRO A 358 -2.58 -11.39 1.81
N ALA A 359 -3.70 -12.10 1.95
CA ALA A 359 -4.72 -11.72 2.92
C ALA A 359 -4.22 -11.87 4.36
N GLY A 360 -4.70 -11.02 5.24
CA GLY A 360 -4.38 -10.98 6.66
C GLY A 360 -5.49 -10.31 7.46
N SER A 361 -5.26 -10.07 8.75
CA SER A 361 -6.20 -9.31 9.58
C SER A 361 -5.47 -8.28 10.43
N ALA A 362 -6.21 -7.26 10.87
CA ALA A 362 -5.75 -6.36 11.92
C ALA A 362 -5.60 -7.11 13.25
N TYR A 363 -4.82 -6.55 14.17
CA TYR A 363 -4.54 -7.18 15.45
C TYR A 363 -5.80 -7.29 16.31
N ASN A 364 -6.11 -8.44 16.91
CA ASN A 364 -7.35 -8.71 17.64
C ASN A 364 -8.65 -8.57 16.81
N VAL A 365 -8.56 -8.58 15.47
CA VAL A 365 -9.72 -8.52 14.58
C VAL A 365 -9.70 -9.64 13.54
N ALA A 366 -9.39 -10.87 13.97
CA ALA A 366 -9.20 -12.04 13.10
C ALA A 366 -10.35 -12.32 12.12
N LEU A 367 -11.59 -11.96 12.48
CA LEU A 367 -12.78 -12.13 11.63
C LEU A 367 -12.85 -11.12 10.48
N ARG A 368 -12.09 -10.03 10.55
CA ARG A 368 -12.06 -8.97 9.56
C ARG A 368 -10.80 -9.12 8.70
N ARG A 369 -10.92 -9.94 7.65
CA ARG A 369 -9.83 -10.13 6.68
C ARG A 369 -9.68 -8.94 5.75
N LYS A 370 -8.43 -8.56 5.48
CA LYS A 370 -7.98 -7.57 4.51
C LYS A 370 -7.03 -8.25 3.50
N PRO A 371 -6.83 -7.72 2.29
CA PRO A 371 -7.53 -6.57 1.70
C PRO A 371 -9.01 -6.86 1.41
N ASP A 372 -9.82 -5.80 1.27
CA ASP A 372 -11.25 -5.93 0.92
C ASP A 372 -11.42 -6.22 -0.57
N LEU A 373 -10.54 -5.67 -1.42
CA LEU A 373 -10.54 -5.91 -2.85
C LEU A 373 -9.12 -6.08 -3.39
N LEU A 374 -9.01 -6.77 -4.52
CA LEU A 374 -7.77 -6.92 -5.26
C LEU A 374 -7.92 -6.16 -6.59
N TYR A 375 -6.86 -5.47 -7.00
CA TYR A 375 -6.82 -4.74 -8.27
C TYR A 375 -5.54 -5.03 -9.04
N PRO A 376 -5.57 -4.95 -10.39
CA PRO A 376 -4.36 -5.05 -11.20
C PRO A 376 -3.31 -4.07 -10.71
N ASP A 377 -2.11 -4.58 -10.53
CA ASP A 377 -1.03 -3.81 -9.92
C ASP A 377 -0.03 -3.27 -10.94
N ARG A 378 -0.25 -3.57 -12.22
CA ARG A 378 0.58 -3.16 -13.37
C ARG A 378 -0.26 -2.37 -14.37
N LEU A 379 0.33 -1.33 -14.94
CA LEU A 379 -0.35 -0.44 -15.91
C LEU A 379 -0.23 -0.90 -17.37
N GLY A 380 0.38 -2.05 -17.66
CA GLY A 380 0.50 -2.58 -19.04
C GLY A 380 1.19 -1.61 -20.04
N LEU A 381 1.91 -0.60 -19.55
CA LEU A 381 2.52 0.43 -20.40
C LEU A 381 3.69 -0.16 -21.18
N ALA A 382 3.56 -0.20 -22.51
CA ALA A 382 4.58 -0.72 -23.41
C ALA A 382 5.94 -0.03 -23.18
N GLY A 383 6.99 -0.82 -22.96
CA GLY A 383 8.36 -0.34 -22.77
C GLY A 383 8.72 0.13 -21.36
N SER A 384 7.77 0.15 -20.40
CA SER A 384 8.10 0.44 -18.99
C SER A 384 8.65 -0.80 -18.31
N LYS A 385 9.74 -0.66 -17.54
CA LYS A 385 10.02 -1.63 -16.47
C LYS A 385 8.77 -1.64 -15.58
N THR A 386 8.15 -2.81 -15.41
CA THR A 386 6.88 -2.95 -14.69
C THR A 386 7.10 -2.64 -13.21
N SER A 387 6.85 -1.39 -12.82
CA SER A 387 6.62 -1.04 -11.42
C SER A 387 5.25 -1.59 -11.03
N GLY A 388 5.24 -2.54 -10.08
CA GLY A 388 4.03 -3.13 -9.50
C GLY A 388 3.85 -2.73 -8.04
N GLY A 389 2.64 -2.89 -7.51
CA GLY A 389 2.38 -2.70 -6.08
C GLY A 389 0.93 -2.36 -5.73
N SER A 390 0.58 -2.62 -4.47
CA SER A 390 -0.74 -2.32 -3.92
C SER A 390 -1.07 -0.81 -3.94
N SER A 391 -0.07 0.07 -4.00
CA SER A 391 -0.26 1.52 -4.14
C SER A 391 -0.85 1.90 -5.50
N LEU A 392 -0.33 1.31 -6.57
CA LEU A 392 -0.88 1.45 -7.92
C LEU A 392 -2.29 0.84 -7.99
N SER A 393 -2.47 -0.33 -7.38
CA SER A 393 -3.75 -1.03 -7.31
C SER A 393 -4.81 -0.17 -6.62
N ALA A 394 -4.47 0.48 -5.49
CA ALA A 394 -5.36 1.39 -4.78
C ALA A 394 -5.73 2.62 -5.61
N GLY A 395 -4.75 3.23 -6.30
CA GLY A 395 -4.99 4.34 -7.21
C GLY A 395 -5.92 3.98 -8.38
N LEU A 396 -5.73 2.80 -8.97
CA LEU A 396 -6.59 2.29 -10.04
C LEU A 396 -8.02 2.00 -9.54
N ALA A 397 -8.16 1.34 -8.40
CA ALA A 397 -9.46 1.05 -7.80
C ALA A 397 -10.24 2.34 -7.50
N ALA A 398 -9.56 3.34 -6.93
CA ALA A 398 -10.14 4.64 -6.66
C ALA A 398 -10.52 5.41 -7.93
N GLY A 399 -9.69 5.36 -8.97
CA GLY A 399 -10.00 5.94 -10.27
C GLY A 399 -11.24 5.32 -10.91
N HIS A 400 -11.38 3.99 -10.85
CA HIS A 400 -12.59 3.31 -11.31
C HIS A 400 -13.80 3.69 -10.46
N ALA A 401 -13.66 3.75 -9.13
CA ALA A 401 -14.73 4.21 -8.25
C ALA A 401 -15.19 5.64 -8.61
N ALA A 402 -14.26 6.54 -8.87
CA ALA A 402 -14.55 7.92 -9.25
C ALA A 402 -15.31 8.00 -10.59
N ALA A 403 -14.96 7.15 -11.56
CA ALA A 403 -15.66 7.05 -12.83
C ALA A 403 -17.10 6.53 -12.69
N LEU A 404 -17.34 5.57 -11.79
CA LEU A 404 -18.70 5.09 -11.51
C LEU A 404 -19.54 6.16 -10.79
N LEU A 405 -18.93 6.86 -9.82
CA LEU A 405 -19.58 7.95 -9.10
C LEU A 405 -19.96 9.13 -10.02
N SER A 406 -19.12 9.48 -11.00
CA SER A 406 -19.46 10.53 -11.98
C SER A 406 -20.63 10.12 -12.89
N GLY A 407 -20.85 8.81 -13.08
CA GLY A 407 -22.04 8.22 -13.67
C GLY A 407 -23.30 8.30 -12.82
N ARG A 408 -23.26 9.02 -11.68
CA ARG A 408 -24.35 9.15 -10.69
C ARG A 408 -24.73 7.85 -9.97
N GLU A 409 -23.82 6.87 -9.93
CA GLU A 409 -24.02 5.73 -9.06
C GLU A 409 -23.90 6.13 -7.59
N SER A 410 -24.71 5.52 -6.73
CA SER A 410 -24.56 5.70 -5.29
C SER A 410 -23.26 5.05 -4.80
N PRO A 411 -22.57 5.60 -3.78
CA PRO A 411 -21.34 5.00 -3.25
C PRO A 411 -21.50 3.52 -2.84
N VAL A 412 -22.67 3.13 -2.34
CA VAL A 412 -22.98 1.74 -1.97
C VAL A 412 -22.99 0.82 -3.20
N ASN A 413 -23.57 1.27 -4.32
CA ASN A 413 -23.58 0.51 -5.56
C ASN A 413 -22.19 0.40 -6.16
N VAL A 414 -21.41 1.48 -6.13
CA VAL A 414 -20.00 1.48 -6.55
C VAL A 414 -19.20 0.43 -5.77
N LEU A 415 -19.31 0.43 -4.43
CA LEU A 415 -18.62 -0.57 -3.60
C LEU A 415 -19.08 -1.99 -3.91
N ARG A 416 -20.39 -2.21 -4.10
CA ARG A 416 -20.92 -3.52 -4.48
C ARG A 416 -20.35 -4.00 -5.82
N GLN A 417 -20.29 -3.12 -6.82
CA GLN A 417 -19.72 -3.46 -8.13
C GLN A 417 -18.22 -3.77 -8.05
N LEU A 418 -17.46 -2.99 -7.27
CA LEU A 418 -16.03 -3.25 -7.07
C LEU A 418 -15.78 -4.58 -6.35
N LEU A 419 -16.61 -4.93 -5.36
CA LEU A 419 -16.48 -6.19 -4.62
C LEU A 419 -16.92 -7.43 -5.43
N GLN A 420 -17.81 -7.26 -6.40
CA GLN A 420 -18.25 -8.34 -7.30
C GLN A 420 -17.19 -8.75 -8.33
N ARG A 421 -16.15 -7.94 -8.54
CA ARG A 421 -15.03 -8.24 -9.46
C ARG A 421 -13.95 -9.18 -8.87
N ARG A 422 -14.23 -9.81 -7.72
CA ARG A 422 -13.30 -10.72 -7.04
C ARG A 422 -13.03 -12.00 -7.81
#